data_AF-A0A258DD75-F1
#
_entry.id   AF-A0A258DD75-F1
#
_cell.length_a   1.000
_cell.length_b   1.000
_cell.length_c   1.000
_cell.angle_alpha   90.00
_cell.angle_beta   90.00
_cell.angle_gamma   90.00
#
_symmetry.space_group_name_H-M   'P 1'
#
loop_
_entity.id
_entity.type
_entity.pdbx_description
1 polymer ?
#
loop_
_entity_poly.entity_id
_entity_poly.type
_entity_poly.pdbx_seq_one_letter_code
_entity_poly.pdbx_strand_id
1 'polypeptide(L)'
;DQTSRQSTIVAAAAEEATSNVQTAASAAEELAASVREIGTQVSTAAKIAGEATDQASSTAEVVRGLAASAARIGQVVNLITDIASQTNLLALNATIEAARAGEAGRGFAVVAQEVKTLAEQTSKATDEISSQISAVQGATNDVVKAIEGISGTIRRIDEISTAIATSIDEQGAATGEIAQNVHQAAQGTQEVSSSITRVSAAAADTGRVSGDIVNAASDLSGQAKRLRTQVDTFVARVRAA
;
A
#
# COMPACT_ATOMS: atom_id res chain seq x y z
N ASP A 1 -36.61 46.69 2.47
CA ASP A 1 -36.75 45.66 1.42
C ASP A 1 -35.43 45.06 0.93
N GLN A 2 -34.47 45.83 0.43
CA GLN A 2 -33.20 45.29 -0.10
C GLN A 2 -32.42 44.43 0.92
N THR A 3 -32.29 44.87 2.17
CA THR A 3 -31.58 44.13 3.23
C THR A 3 -32.26 42.80 3.57
N SER A 4 -33.60 42.77 3.62
CA SER A 4 -34.35 41.53 3.88
C SER A 4 -34.17 40.53 2.73
N ARG A 5 -34.24 41.01 1.48
CA ARG A 5 -34.00 40.17 0.30
C ARG A 5 -32.58 39.59 0.26
N GLN A 6 -31.57 40.40 0.57
CA GLN A 6 -30.18 39.94 0.69
C GLN A 6 -30.00 38.95 1.84
N SER A 7 -30.71 39.15 2.95
CA SER A 7 -30.67 38.21 4.09
C SER A 7 -31.21 36.83 3.71
N THR A 8 -32.28 36.76 2.91
CA THR A 8 -32.79 35.49 2.39
C THR A 8 -31.79 34.79 1.47
N ILE A 9 -31.09 35.52 0.61
CA ILE A 9 -30.08 34.94 -0.29
C ILE A 9 -28.91 34.36 0.53
N VAL A 10 -28.41 35.11 1.51
CA VAL A 10 -27.31 34.65 2.38
C VAL A 10 -27.75 33.45 3.24
N ALA A 11 -28.99 33.40 3.72
CA ALA A 11 -29.52 32.25 4.44
C ALA A 11 -29.54 30.98 3.57
N ALA A 12 -30.04 31.08 2.34
CA ALA A 12 -30.04 29.97 1.40
C ALA A 12 -28.61 29.49 1.08
N ALA A 13 -27.68 30.41 0.87
CA ALA A 13 -26.27 30.07 0.64
C ALA A 13 -25.62 29.40 1.87
N ALA A 14 -25.98 29.80 3.09
CA ALA A 14 -25.50 29.17 4.31
C ALA A 14 -26.07 27.75 4.52
N GLU A 15 -27.33 27.51 4.15
CA GLU A 15 -27.95 26.17 4.14
C GLU A 15 -27.26 25.26 3.12
N GLU A 16 -27.01 25.75 1.92
CA GLU A 16 -26.26 25.01 0.89
C GLU A 16 -24.83 24.68 1.35
N ALA A 17 -24.13 25.67 1.93
CA ALA A 17 -22.80 25.45 2.50
C ALA A 17 -22.82 24.39 3.61
N THR A 18 -23.83 24.39 4.47
CA THR A 18 -23.99 23.37 5.53
C THR A 18 -24.14 21.96 4.95
N SER A 19 -24.95 21.81 3.90
CA SER A 19 -25.10 20.53 3.18
C SER A 19 -23.78 20.05 2.57
N ASN A 20 -23.03 20.96 1.95
CA ASN A 20 -21.72 20.64 1.37
C ASN A 20 -20.70 20.22 2.43
N VAL A 21 -20.70 20.90 3.59
CA VAL A 21 -19.82 20.55 4.71
C VAL A 21 -20.20 19.20 5.32
N GLN A 22 -21.49 18.88 5.46
CA GLN A 22 -21.93 17.55 5.92
C GLN A 22 -21.48 16.45 4.95
N THR A 23 -21.56 16.69 3.64
CA THR A 23 -21.05 15.76 2.63
C THR A 23 -19.54 15.56 2.75
N ALA A 24 -18.79 16.66 2.96
CA ALA A 24 -17.35 16.60 3.18
C ALA A 24 -16.99 15.85 4.48
N ALA A 25 -17.82 15.95 5.53
CA ALA A 25 -17.63 15.22 6.78
C ALA A 25 -17.74 13.71 6.58
N SER A 26 -18.82 13.27 5.91
CA SER A 26 -19.00 11.86 5.57
C SER A 26 -17.85 11.30 4.73
N ALA A 27 -17.38 12.08 3.74
CA ALA A 27 -16.23 11.69 2.92
C ALA A 27 -14.93 11.59 3.74
N ALA A 28 -14.70 12.51 4.69
CA ALA A 28 -13.54 12.45 5.59
C ALA A 28 -13.59 11.23 6.54
N GLU A 29 -14.78 10.87 7.04
CA GLU A 29 -14.97 9.66 7.85
C GLU A 29 -14.71 8.38 7.05
N GLU A 30 -15.19 8.31 5.81
CA GLU A 30 -14.96 7.19 4.90
C GLU A 30 -13.47 7.05 4.54
N LEU A 31 -12.79 8.17 4.25
CA LEU A 31 -11.35 8.20 4.04
C LEU A 31 -10.59 7.72 5.28
N ALA A 32 -10.99 8.14 6.48
CA ALA A 32 -10.35 7.72 7.72
C ALA A 32 -10.55 6.22 7.99
N ALA A 33 -11.68 5.64 7.57
CA ALA A 33 -11.89 4.20 7.61
C ALA A 33 -10.98 3.47 6.60
N SER A 34 -10.92 3.97 5.36
CA SER A 34 -10.09 3.40 4.29
C SER A 34 -8.60 3.44 4.64
N VAL A 35 -8.08 4.56 5.15
CA VAL A 35 -6.67 4.70 5.58
C VAL A 35 -6.33 3.68 6.67
N ARG A 36 -7.22 3.47 7.65
CA ARG A 36 -7.03 2.44 8.70
C ARG A 36 -7.01 1.03 8.12
N GLU A 37 -7.91 0.72 7.19
CA GLU A 37 -7.94 -0.57 6.53
C GLU A 37 -6.65 -0.84 5.75
N ILE A 38 -6.22 0.12 4.93
CA ILE A 38 -4.95 0.01 4.19
C ILE A 38 -3.78 -0.19 5.17
N GLY A 39 -3.77 0.52 6.31
CA GLY A 39 -2.76 0.34 7.36
C GLY A 39 -2.68 -1.11 7.86
N THR A 40 -3.83 -1.73 8.14
CA THR A 40 -3.87 -3.14 8.55
C THR A 40 -3.42 -4.10 7.44
N GLN A 41 -3.77 -3.83 6.19
CA GLN A 41 -3.33 -4.63 5.04
C GLN A 41 -1.82 -4.53 4.83
N VAL A 42 -1.23 -3.35 4.98
CA VAL A 42 0.21 -3.12 4.84
C VAL A 42 0.99 -3.81 5.96
N SER A 43 0.51 -3.74 7.20
CA SER A 43 1.11 -4.50 8.32
C SER A 43 1.06 -6.01 8.06
N THR A 44 -0.05 -6.51 7.50
CA THR A 44 -0.18 -7.92 7.12
C THR A 44 0.80 -8.29 6.00
N ALA A 45 0.97 -7.42 4.99
CA ALA A 45 1.92 -7.64 3.91
C ALA A 45 3.38 -7.69 4.42
N ALA A 46 3.76 -6.80 5.33
CA ALA A 46 5.08 -6.82 5.97
C ALA A 46 5.32 -8.14 6.74
N LYS A 47 4.32 -8.62 7.48
CA LYS A 47 4.39 -9.91 8.17
C LYS A 47 4.60 -11.08 7.19
N ILE A 48 3.84 -11.12 6.10
CA ILE A 48 3.97 -12.16 5.06
C ILE A 48 5.37 -12.09 4.40
N ALA A 49 5.90 -10.90 4.16
CA ALA A 49 7.26 -10.73 3.64
C ALA A 49 8.33 -11.27 4.61
N GLY A 50 8.16 -11.05 5.92
CA GLY A 50 9.00 -11.65 6.95
C GLY A 50 8.96 -13.18 6.92
N GLU A 51 7.77 -13.77 6.94
CA GLU A 51 7.57 -15.23 6.86
C GLU A 51 8.18 -15.83 5.57
N ALA A 52 8.03 -15.13 4.44
CA ALA A 52 8.61 -15.56 3.17
C ALA A 52 10.14 -15.50 3.18
N THR A 53 10.74 -14.55 3.89
CA THR A 53 12.19 -14.44 4.07
C THR A 53 12.73 -15.64 4.86
N ASP A 54 12.07 -15.99 5.96
CA ASP A 54 12.43 -17.15 6.78
C ASP A 54 12.33 -18.45 5.98
N GLN A 55 11.25 -18.59 5.20
CA GLN A 55 11.04 -19.75 4.33
C GLN A 55 12.11 -19.86 3.24
N ALA A 56 12.48 -18.74 2.61
CA ALA A 56 13.55 -18.69 1.62
C ALA A 56 14.91 -19.07 2.23
N SER A 57 15.21 -18.57 3.45
CA SER A 57 16.43 -18.89 4.18
C SER A 57 16.52 -20.39 4.53
N SER A 58 15.45 -20.96 5.05
CA SER A 58 15.35 -22.40 5.35
C SER A 58 15.54 -23.26 4.08
N THR A 59 14.90 -22.86 2.98
CA THR A 59 15.05 -23.55 1.70
C THR A 59 16.50 -23.47 1.18
N ALA A 60 17.16 -22.32 1.31
CA ALA A 60 18.56 -22.17 0.93
C ALA A 60 19.48 -23.10 1.75
N GLU A 61 19.20 -23.29 3.04
CA GLU A 61 19.97 -24.20 3.90
C GLU A 61 19.83 -25.66 3.45
N VAL A 62 18.61 -26.11 3.17
CA VAL A 62 18.35 -27.47 2.65
C VAL A 62 19.09 -27.71 1.33
N VAL A 63 19.03 -26.74 0.42
CA VAL A 63 19.70 -26.83 -0.90
C VAL A 63 21.24 -26.83 -0.74
N ARG A 64 21.81 -26.05 0.18
CA ARG A 64 23.24 -26.13 0.51
C ARG A 64 23.62 -27.51 1.08
N GLY A 65 22.76 -28.12 1.89
CA GLY A 65 22.94 -29.49 2.38
C GLY A 65 22.96 -30.52 1.24
N LEU A 66 22.10 -30.33 0.23
CA LEU A 66 22.09 -31.16 -0.98
C LEU A 66 23.39 -31.00 -1.78
N ALA A 67 23.88 -29.77 -1.96
CA ALA A 67 25.13 -29.48 -2.65
C ALA A 67 26.33 -30.18 -1.96
N ALA A 68 26.39 -30.10 -0.63
CA ALA A 68 27.42 -30.77 0.16
C ALA A 68 27.34 -32.30 0.04
N SER A 69 26.12 -32.86 -0.01
CA SER A 69 25.90 -34.29 -0.19
C SER A 69 26.34 -34.76 -1.59
N ALA A 70 25.97 -34.01 -2.63
CA ALA A 70 26.43 -34.28 -4.00
C ALA A 70 27.95 -34.20 -4.14
N ALA A 71 28.61 -33.26 -3.44
CA ALA A 71 30.07 -33.17 -3.40
C ALA A 71 30.72 -34.42 -2.75
N ARG A 72 30.16 -34.92 -1.64
CA ARG A 72 30.63 -36.17 -1.02
C ARG A 72 30.44 -37.38 -1.93
N ILE A 73 29.31 -37.47 -2.64
CA ILE A 73 29.09 -38.55 -3.61
C ILE A 73 30.14 -38.47 -4.73
N GLY A 74 30.44 -37.26 -5.24
CA GLY A 74 31.51 -37.07 -6.22
C GLY A 74 32.88 -37.58 -5.74
N GLN A 75 33.23 -37.34 -4.48
CA GLN A 75 34.46 -37.87 -3.88
C GLN A 75 34.48 -39.42 -3.84
N VAL A 76 33.35 -40.04 -3.50
CA VAL A 76 33.21 -41.50 -3.48
C VAL A 76 33.30 -42.08 -4.90
N VAL A 77 32.67 -41.45 -5.88
CA VAL A 77 32.73 -41.87 -7.29
C VAL A 77 34.18 -41.82 -7.80
N ASN A 78 34.92 -40.75 -7.51
CA ASN A 78 36.34 -40.66 -7.87
C ASN A 78 37.17 -41.79 -7.26
N LEU A 79 36.94 -42.13 -5.99
CA LEU A 79 37.61 -43.26 -5.35
C LEU A 79 37.29 -44.59 -6.04
N ILE A 80 36.04 -44.80 -6.47
CA ILE A 80 35.66 -46.01 -7.22
C ILE A 80 36.34 -46.04 -8.59
N THR A 81 36.44 -44.90 -9.28
CA THR A 81 37.18 -44.79 -10.55
C THR A 81 38.66 -45.17 -10.38
N ASP A 82 39.30 -44.72 -9.29
CA ASP A 82 40.68 -45.06 -8.95
C ASP A 82 40.84 -46.57 -8.67
N ILE A 83 39.91 -47.16 -7.90
CA ILE A 83 39.90 -48.60 -7.60
C ILE A 83 39.70 -49.42 -8.89
N ALA A 84 38.79 -49.01 -9.77
CA ALA A 84 38.56 -49.67 -11.05
C ALA A 84 39.82 -49.63 -11.94
N SER A 85 40.49 -48.47 -11.99
CA SER A 85 41.74 -48.31 -12.73
C SER A 85 42.86 -49.19 -12.16
N GLN A 86 42.99 -49.28 -10.84
CA GLN A 86 43.96 -50.16 -10.18
C GLN A 86 43.64 -51.64 -10.41
N THR A 87 42.35 -52.01 -10.38
CA THR A 87 41.88 -53.37 -10.66
C THR A 87 42.17 -53.77 -12.10
N ASN A 88 41.99 -52.86 -13.06
CA ASN A 88 42.34 -53.06 -14.46
C ASN A 88 43.85 -53.30 -14.64
N LEU A 89 44.69 -52.52 -13.94
CA LEU A 89 46.15 -52.71 -13.93
C LEU A 89 46.57 -54.06 -13.34
N LEU A 90 45.95 -54.46 -12.23
CA LEU A 90 46.17 -55.78 -11.61
C LEU A 90 45.77 -56.93 -12.54
N ALA A 91 44.60 -56.80 -13.19
CA ALA A 91 44.12 -57.77 -14.16
C ALA A 91 45.06 -57.89 -15.38
N LEU A 92 45.57 -56.77 -15.87
CA LEU A 92 46.56 -56.74 -16.95
C LEU A 92 47.85 -57.49 -16.56
N ASN A 93 48.38 -57.22 -15.36
CA ASN A 93 49.56 -57.92 -14.84
C ASN A 93 49.30 -59.43 -14.70
N ALA A 94 48.10 -59.83 -14.23
CA ALA A 94 47.71 -61.23 -14.14
C ALA A 94 47.61 -61.90 -15.52
N THR A 95 47.10 -61.20 -16.53
CA THR A 95 47.06 -61.71 -17.93
C THR A 95 48.47 -61.91 -18.48
N ILE A 96 49.41 -61.01 -18.18
CA ILE A 96 50.83 -61.14 -18.57
C ILE A 96 51.45 -62.38 -17.91
N GLU A 97 51.25 -62.57 -16.61
CA GLU A 97 51.84 -63.71 -15.90
C GLU A 97 51.19 -65.05 -16.30
N ALA A 98 49.88 -65.06 -16.58
CA ALA A 98 49.18 -66.22 -17.11
C ALA A 98 49.70 -66.63 -18.50
N ALA A 99 50.01 -65.66 -19.37
CA ALA A 99 50.66 -65.93 -20.66
C ALA A 99 52.06 -66.51 -20.48
N ARG A 100 52.79 -66.06 -19.45
CA ARG A 100 54.13 -66.55 -19.11
C ARG A 100 54.14 -68.00 -18.61
N ALA A 101 53.07 -68.44 -17.94
CA ALA A 101 52.88 -69.81 -17.47
C ALA A 101 52.43 -70.80 -18.57
N GLY A 102 52.15 -70.34 -19.79
CA GLY A 102 51.79 -71.19 -20.93
C GLY A 102 50.47 -71.96 -20.73
N GLU A 103 50.44 -73.25 -21.08
CA GLU A 103 49.24 -74.11 -20.95
C GLU A 103 48.70 -74.17 -19.50
N ALA A 104 49.58 -74.13 -18.49
CA ALA A 104 49.19 -74.18 -17.08
C ALA A 104 48.44 -72.91 -16.61
N GLY A 105 48.60 -71.78 -17.32
CA GLY A 105 48.00 -70.49 -16.99
C GLY A 105 46.63 -70.23 -17.64
N ARG A 106 46.13 -71.12 -18.50
CA ARG A 106 44.91 -70.88 -19.31
C ARG A 106 43.68 -70.49 -18.50
N GLY A 107 43.40 -71.20 -17.41
CA GLY A 107 42.26 -70.88 -16.54
C GLY A 107 42.41 -69.52 -15.85
N PHE A 108 43.65 -69.17 -15.46
CA PHE A 108 43.98 -67.89 -14.85
C PHE A 108 43.85 -66.73 -15.85
N ALA A 109 44.22 -66.95 -17.11
CA ALA A 109 44.07 -65.98 -18.19
C ALA A 109 42.61 -65.59 -18.45
N VAL A 110 41.68 -66.57 -18.39
CA VAL A 110 40.24 -66.30 -18.56
C VAL A 110 39.72 -65.43 -17.42
N VAL A 111 40.06 -65.76 -16.17
CA VAL A 111 39.66 -64.97 -15.00
C VAL A 111 40.24 -63.55 -15.07
N ALA A 112 41.51 -63.40 -15.42
CA ALA A 112 42.14 -62.10 -15.55
C ALA A 112 41.46 -61.22 -16.62
N GLN A 113 41.06 -61.81 -17.76
CA GLN A 113 40.33 -61.09 -18.80
C GLN A 113 38.91 -60.69 -18.37
N GLU A 114 38.22 -61.53 -17.59
CA GLU A 114 36.90 -61.21 -17.04
C GLU A 114 36.99 -60.06 -16.03
N VAL A 115 37.96 -60.10 -15.12
CA VAL A 115 38.23 -59.01 -14.15
C VAL A 115 38.57 -57.71 -14.88
N LYS A 116 39.38 -57.77 -15.94
CA LYS A 116 39.71 -56.62 -16.78
C LYS A 116 38.44 -55.99 -17.37
N THR A 117 37.55 -56.81 -17.93
CA THR A 117 36.30 -56.35 -18.54
C THR A 117 35.36 -55.72 -17.51
N LEU A 118 35.23 -56.32 -16.33
CA LEU A 118 34.46 -55.77 -15.20
C LEU A 118 35.02 -54.43 -14.73
N ALA A 119 36.35 -54.29 -14.67
CA ALA A 119 37.01 -53.04 -14.31
C ALA A 119 36.72 -51.92 -15.34
N GLU A 120 36.82 -52.22 -16.63
CA GLU A 120 36.49 -51.27 -17.71
C GLU A 120 35.00 -50.85 -17.67
N GLN A 121 34.09 -51.81 -17.45
CA GLN A 121 32.66 -51.52 -17.26
C GLN A 121 32.41 -50.64 -16.02
N THR A 122 33.12 -50.90 -14.92
CA THR A 122 33.02 -50.10 -13.70
C THR A 122 33.48 -48.67 -13.94
N SER A 123 34.63 -48.46 -14.59
CA SER A 123 35.12 -47.12 -14.94
C SER A 123 34.12 -46.35 -15.80
N LYS A 124 33.54 -47.01 -16.82
CA LYS A 124 32.53 -46.38 -17.66
C LYS A 124 31.29 -45.97 -16.87
N ALA A 125 30.80 -46.83 -15.98
CA ALA A 125 29.66 -46.53 -15.13
C ALA A 125 29.96 -45.37 -14.16
N THR A 126 31.17 -45.32 -13.58
CA THR A 126 31.57 -44.20 -12.71
C THR A 126 31.68 -42.88 -13.46
N ASP A 127 32.12 -42.89 -14.73
CA ASP A 127 32.18 -41.67 -15.56
C ASP A 127 30.77 -41.13 -15.83
N GLU A 128 29.82 -42.02 -16.15
CA GLU A 128 28.41 -41.64 -16.33
C GLU A 128 27.82 -41.06 -15.05
N ILE A 129 28.08 -41.68 -13.89
CA ILE A 129 27.64 -41.17 -12.57
C ILE A 129 28.28 -39.81 -12.27
N SER A 130 29.57 -39.64 -12.56
CA SER A 130 30.31 -38.38 -12.33
C SER A 130 29.70 -37.21 -13.11
N SER A 131 29.31 -37.47 -14.37
CA SER A 131 28.57 -36.50 -15.20
C SER A 131 27.22 -36.12 -14.57
N GLN A 132 26.46 -37.10 -14.07
CA GLN A 132 25.18 -36.85 -13.40
C GLN A 132 25.35 -36.04 -12.11
N ILE A 133 26.36 -36.36 -11.29
CA ILE A 133 26.65 -35.61 -10.06
C ILE A 133 27.05 -34.17 -10.38
N SER A 134 27.84 -33.96 -11.43
CA SER A 134 28.20 -32.60 -11.88
C SER A 134 26.97 -31.81 -12.33
N ALA A 135 26.05 -32.44 -13.06
CA ALA A 135 24.78 -31.82 -13.44
C ALA A 135 23.90 -31.46 -12.22
N VAL A 136 23.81 -32.36 -11.23
CA VAL A 136 23.08 -32.11 -9.97
C VAL A 136 23.70 -30.95 -9.19
N GLN A 137 25.03 -30.88 -9.07
CA GLN A 137 25.71 -29.76 -8.42
C GLN A 137 25.44 -28.43 -9.12
N GLY A 138 25.49 -28.42 -10.46
CA GLY A 138 25.14 -27.24 -11.27
C GLY A 138 23.71 -26.78 -11.01
N ALA A 139 22.73 -27.68 -11.13
CA ALA A 139 21.33 -27.38 -10.86
C ALA A 139 21.10 -26.87 -9.43
N THR A 140 21.78 -27.45 -8.45
CA THR A 140 21.69 -27.03 -7.04
C THR A 140 22.22 -25.59 -6.87
N ASN A 141 23.33 -25.24 -7.51
CA ASN A 141 23.87 -23.87 -7.49
C ASN A 141 22.92 -22.86 -8.14
N ASP A 142 22.27 -23.23 -9.24
CA ASP A 142 21.30 -22.35 -9.91
C ASP A 142 20.05 -22.13 -9.05
N VAL A 143 19.60 -23.16 -8.31
CA VAL A 143 18.52 -23.03 -7.31
C VAL A 143 18.93 -22.07 -6.19
N VAL A 144 20.15 -22.14 -5.66
CA VAL A 144 20.63 -21.19 -4.63
C VAL A 144 20.56 -19.75 -5.13
N LYS A 145 21.05 -19.48 -6.35
CA LYS A 145 20.99 -18.13 -6.95
C LYS A 145 19.54 -17.65 -7.13
N ALA A 146 18.64 -18.53 -7.54
CA ALA A 146 17.22 -18.20 -7.67
C ALA A 146 16.61 -17.81 -6.30
N ILE A 147 16.94 -18.56 -5.24
CA ILE A 147 16.48 -18.26 -3.88
C ILE A 147 17.05 -16.92 -3.38
N GLU A 148 18.30 -16.60 -3.68
CA GLU A 148 18.90 -15.30 -3.37
C GLU A 148 18.17 -14.14 -4.08
N GLY A 149 17.83 -14.32 -5.36
CA GLY A 149 17.02 -13.36 -6.12
C GLY A 149 15.61 -13.16 -5.56
N ILE A 150 14.96 -14.25 -5.14
CA ILE A 150 13.66 -14.21 -4.45
C ILE A 150 13.79 -13.45 -3.12
N SER A 151 14.81 -13.76 -2.32
CA SER A 151 15.07 -13.09 -1.04
C SER A 151 15.30 -11.58 -1.21
N GLY A 152 16.02 -11.18 -2.27
CA GLY A 152 16.18 -9.76 -2.61
C GLY A 152 14.87 -9.08 -3.01
N THR A 153 14.00 -9.80 -3.72
CA THR A 153 12.66 -9.29 -4.08
C THR A 153 11.77 -9.12 -2.85
N ILE A 154 11.80 -10.07 -1.92
CA ILE A 154 11.03 -10.01 -0.67
C ILE A 154 11.50 -8.84 0.20
N ARG A 155 12.81 -8.59 0.30
CA ARG A 155 13.35 -7.43 1.02
C ARG A 155 12.85 -6.11 0.45
N ARG A 156 12.77 -5.99 -0.88
CA ARG A 156 12.20 -4.79 -1.53
C ARG A 156 10.72 -4.62 -1.20
N ILE A 157 9.97 -5.71 -1.07
CA ILE A 157 8.55 -5.66 -0.64
C ILE A 157 8.45 -5.14 0.81
N ASP A 158 9.32 -5.58 1.70
CA ASP A 158 9.37 -5.12 3.09
C ASP A 158 9.71 -3.62 3.21
N GLU A 159 10.72 -3.16 2.45
CA GLU A 159 11.08 -1.74 2.34
C GLU A 159 9.91 -0.88 1.83
N ILE A 160 9.24 -1.33 0.77
CA ILE A 160 8.06 -0.64 0.21
C ILE A 160 6.92 -0.62 1.23
N SER A 161 6.65 -1.73 1.92
CA SER A 161 5.59 -1.81 2.92
C SER A 161 5.84 -0.85 4.08
N THR A 162 7.09 -0.72 4.52
CA THR A 162 7.50 0.25 5.56
C THR A 162 7.31 1.69 5.09
N ALA A 163 7.67 2.00 3.85
CA ALA A 163 7.45 3.33 3.27
C ALA A 163 5.96 3.67 3.18
N ILE A 164 5.14 2.72 2.71
CA ILE A 164 3.68 2.88 2.65
C ILE A 164 3.10 3.07 4.04
N ALA A 165 3.54 2.33 5.05
CA ALA A 165 3.07 2.49 6.43
C ALA A 165 3.30 3.92 6.94
N THR A 166 4.46 4.50 6.65
CA THR A 166 4.77 5.91 7.00
C THR A 166 3.80 6.86 6.30
N SER A 167 3.55 6.67 4.99
CA SER A 167 2.59 7.49 4.24
C SER A 167 1.15 7.35 4.73
N ILE A 168 0.77 6.18 5.25
CA ILE A 168 -0.56 5.94 5.83
C ILE A 168 -0.73 6.71 7.14
N ASP A 169 0.30 6.74 7.99
CA ASP A 169 0.27 7.53 9.22
C ASP A 169 0.12 9.03 8.91
N GLU A 170 0.85 9.55 7.92
CA GLU A 170 0.71 10.92 7.44
C GLU A 170 -0.68 11.21 6.86
N GLN A 171 -1.21 10.31 6.04
CA GLN A 171 -2.57 10.43 5.50
C GLN A 171 -3.64 10.36 6.60
N GLY A 172 -3.44 9.54 7.63
CA GLY A 172 -4.32 9.45 8.78
C GLY A 172 -4.39 10.77 9.54
N ALA A 173 -3.23 11.40 9.79
CA ALA A 173 -3.15 12.71 10.42
C ALA A 173 -3.85 13.79 9.56
N ALA A 174 -3.55 13.85 8.26
CA ALA A 174 -4.17 14.81 7.34
C ALA A 174 -5.69 14.64 7.25
N THR A 175 -6.19 13.40 7.23
CA THR A 175 -7.62 13.12 7.22
C THR A 175 -8.29 13.56 8.53
N GLY A 176 -7.61 13.37 9.66
CA GLY A 176 -8.06 13.88 10.96
C GLY A 176 -8.15 15.41 10.99
N GLU A 177 -7.17 16.12 10.43
CA GLU A 177 -7.21 17.57 10.30
C GLU A 177 -8.34 18.04 9.37
N ILE A 178 -8.59 17.34 8.26
CA ILE A 178 -9.72 17.64 7.37
C ILE A 178 -11.03 17.52 8.13
N ALA A 179 -11.24 16.41 8.86
CA ALA A 179 -12.46 16.22 9.64
C ALA A 179 -12.67 17.33 10.68
N GLN A 180 -11.59 17.78 11.34
CA GLN A 180 -11.65 18.89 12.28
C GLN A 180 -12.01 20.22 11.59
N ASN A 181 -11.38 20.53 10.46
CA ASN A 181 -11.66 21.75 9.68
C ASN A 181 -13.11 21.76 9.15
N VAL A 182 -13.61 20.62 8.69
CA VAL A 182 -14.99 20.45 8.26
C VAL A 182 -15.95 20.70 9.43
N HIS A 183 -15.66 20.18 10.62
CA HIS A 183 -16.49 20.44 11.80
C HIS A 183 -16.53 21.93 12.17
N GLN A 184 -15.38 22.62 12.11
CA GLN A 184 -15.32 24.07 12.34
C GLN A 184 -16.09 24.85 11.27
N ALA A 185 -15.99 24.45 10.00
CA ALA A 185 -16.75 25.06 8.92
C ALA A 185 -18.27 24.91 9.15
N ALA A 186 -18.73 23.75 9.61
CA ALA A 186 -20.14 23.50 9.91
C ALA A 186 -20.66 24.42 11.03
N GLN A 187 -19.87 24.61 12.08
CA GLN A 187 -20.20 25.55 13.15
C GLN A 187 -20.27 26.98 12.60
N GLY A 188 -19.31 27.38 11.77
CA GLY A 188 -19.28 28.70 11.13
C GLY A 188 -20.50 28.95 10.22
N THR A 189 -20.91 27.98 9.40
CA THR A 189 -22.11 28.14 8.55
C THR A 189 -23.39 28.27 9.38
N GLN A 190 -23.47 27.54 10.50
CA GLN A 190 -24.60 27.63 11.42
C GLN A 190 -24.67 28.97 12.16
N GLU A 191 -23.52 29.53 12.56
CA GLU A 191 -23.43 30.88 13.13
C GLU A 191 -23.82 31.98 12.13
N VAL A 192 -23.41 31.84 10.86
CA VAL A 192 -23.81 32.75 9.77
C VAL A 192 -25.32 32.69 9.55
N SER A 193 -25.89 31.48 9.52
CA SER A 193 -27.34 31.27 9.38
C SER A 193 -28.13 31.94 10.53
N SER A 194 -27.70 31.74 11.78
CA SER A 194 -28.31 32.41 12.94
C SER A 194 -28.19 33.94 12.87
N SER A 195 -27.01 34.44 12.47
CA SER A 195 -26.75 35.87 12.38
C SER A 195 -27.59 36.54 11.29
N ILE A 196 -27.78 35.88 10.14
CA ILE A 196 -28.59 36.43 9.06
C ILE A 196 -30.09 36.42 9.38
N THR A 197 -30.57 35.45 10.15
CA THR A 197 -31.94 35.49 10.69
C THR A 197 -32.15 36.73 11.57
N ARG A 198 -31.18 37.06 12.44
CA ARG A 198 -31.25 38.28 13.29
C ARG A 198 -31.20 39.56 12.45
N VAL A 199 -30.36 39.63 11.42
CA VAL A 199 -30.29 40.78 10.50
C VAL A 199 -31.61 40.96 9.75
N SER A 200 -32.20 39.87 9.26
CA SER A 200 -33.51 39.91 8.58
C SER A 200 -34.60 40.46 9.50
N ALA A 201 -34.65 40.02 10.77
CA ALA A 201 -35.60 40.51 11.76
C ALA A 201 -35.40 42.00 12.07
N ALA A 202 -34.15 42.46 12.26
CA ALA A 202 -33.84 43.86 12.50
C ALA A 202 -34.20 44.76 11.30
N ALA A 203 -33.97 44.27 10.07
CA ALA A 203 -34.36 44.98 8.85
C ALA A 203 -35.89 45.09 8.72
N ALA A 204 -36.64 44.06 9.09
CA ALA A 204 -38.10 44.08 9.11
C ALA A 204 -38.63 45.10 10.13
N ASP A 205 -38.08 45.12 11.34
CA ASP A 205 -38.48 46.08 12.37
C ASP A 205 -38.14 47.53 11.96
N THR A 206 -36.97 47.77 11.37
CA THR A 206 -36.59 49.08 10.81
C THR A 206 -37.57 49.53 9.73
N GLY A 207 -38.01 48.61 8.86
CA GLY A 207 -39.03 48.87 7.84
C GLY A 207 -40.36 49.29 8.44
N ARG A 208 -40.81 48.59 9.50
CA ARG A 208 -42.02 48.93 10.25
C ARG A 208 -41.94 50.32 10.88
N VAL A 209 -40.85 50.61 11.62
CA VAL A 209 -40.62 51.92 12.27
C VAL A 209 -40.55 53.05 11.24
N SER A 210 -39.94 52.82 10.08
CA SER A 210 -39.89 53.80 8.99
C SER A 210 -41.29 54.10 8.44
N GLY A 211 -42.16 53.07 8.32
CA GLY A 211 -43.57 53.24 7.97
C GLY A 211 -44.32 54.08 8.99
N ASP A 212 -44.11 53.82 10.28
CA ASP A 212 -44.70 54.61 11.38
C ASP A 212 -44.27 56.08 11.30
N ILE A 213 -42.98 56.36 11.00
CA ILE A 213 -42.45 57.72 10.81
C ILE A 213 -43.10 58.40 9.61
N VAL A 214 -43.25 57.72 8.47
CA VAL A 214 -43.90 58.28 7.28
C VAL A 214 -45.36 58.65 7.58
N ASN A 215 -46.07 57.79 8.31
CA ASN A 215 -47.44 58.07 8.75
C ASN A 215 -47.48 59.30 9.67
N ALA A 216 -46.62 59.36 10.69
CA ALA A 216 -46.53 60.50 11.60
C ALA A 216 -46.17 61.82 10.87
N ALA A 217 -45.26 61.77 9.90
CA ALA A 217 -44.89 62.92 9.09
C ALA A 217 -46.04 63.40 8.17
N SER A 218 -46.81 62.45 7.61
CA SER A 218 -48.01 62.74 6.84
C SER A 218 -49.08 63.42 7.70
N ASP A 219 -49.31 62.90 8.91
CA ASP A 219 -50.25 63.48 9.87
C ASP A 219 -49.83 64.88 10.30
N LEU A 220 -48.53 65.09 10.59
CA LEU A 220 -47.98 66.40 10.93
C LEU A 220 -48.13 67.40 9.78
N SER A 221 -47.86 66.98 8.55
CA SER A 221 -48.08 67.78 7.34
C SER A 221 -49.55 68.17 7.17
N GLY A 222 -50.47 67.24 7.43
CA GLY A 222 -51.91 67.50 7.45
C GLY A 222 -52.31 68.50 8.54
N GLN A 223 -51.77 68.37 9.75
CA GLN A 223 -52.01 69.32 10.85
C GLN A 223 -51.46 70.72 10.51
N ALA A 224 -50.27 70.82 9.94
CA ALA A 224 -49.67 72.08 9.52
C ALA A 224 -50.50 72.79 8.43
N LYS A 225 -51.02 72.04 7.44
CA LYS A 225 -51.96 72.58 6.45
C LYS A 225 -53.24 73.12 7.09
N ARG A 226 -53.83 72.38 8.03
CA ARG A 226 -55.02 72.83 8.77
C ARG A 226 -54.78 74.11 9.55
N LEU A 227 -53.66 74.19 10.29
CA LEU A 227 -53.26 75.39 11.02
C LEU A 227 -53.07 76.59 10.09
N ARG A 228 -52.42 76.39 8.93
CA ARG A 228 -52.27 77.44 7.92
C ARG A 228 -53.61 77.97 7.43
N THR A 229 -54.54 77.08 7.07
CA THR A 229 -55.90 77.48 6.66
C THR A 229 -56.63 78.25 7.76
N GLN A 230 -56.49 77.84 9.03
CA GLN A 230 -57.08 78.55 10.17
C GLN A 230 -56.50 79.94 10.35
N VAL A 231 -55.17 80.10 10.23
CA VAL A 231 -54.49 81.39 10.30
C VAL A 231 -54.88 82.29 9.13
N ASP A 232 -54.90 81.78 7.90
CA ASP A 232 -55.31 82.54 6.71
C ASP A 232 -56.77 83.03 6.85
N THR A 233 -57.65 82.16 7.35
CA THR A 233 -59.05 82.50 7.64
C THR A 233 -59.17 83.58 8.72
N PHE A 234 -58.38 83.47 9.79
CA PHE A 234 -58.35 84.45 10.86
C PHE A 234 -57.88 85.82 10.35
N VAL A 235 -56.77 85.88 9.61
CA VAL A 235 -56.24 87.11 9.00
C VAL A 235 -57.25 87.74 8.04
N ALA A 236 -57.94 86.92 7.22
CA ALA A 236 -58.98 87.41 6.32
C ALA A 236 -60.16 88.04 7.08
N ARG A 237 -60.61 87.43 8.18
CA ARG A 237 -61.67 87.99 9.04
C ARG A 237 -61.25 89.29 9.71
N VAL A 238 -60.01 89.37 10.21
CA VAL A 238 -59.49 90.61 10.83
C VAL A 238 -59.37 91.75 9.82
N ARG A 239 -59.01 91.47 8.56
CA ARG A 239 -58.95 92.49 7.49
C ARG A 239 -60.31 92.96 6.99
N ALA A 240 -61.38 92.20 7.23
CA ALA A 240 -62.74 92.55 6.81
C ALA A 240 -63.55 93.29 7.89
N ALA A 241 -62.99 93.42 9.11
CA ALA A 241 -63.52 94.19 10.23
C ALA A 241 -62.85 95.57 10.30
#